data_AF-A0AAF3F7Z8-F1
#
_entry.id   AF-A0AAF3F7Z8-F1
#
_cell.length_a   1.000
_cell.length_b   1.000
_cell.length_c   1.000
_cell.angle_alpha   90.00
_cell.angle_beta   90.00
_cell.angle_gamma   90.00
#
_symmetry.space_group_name_H-M   'P 1'
#
loop_
_entity.id
_entity.type
_entity.pdbx_description
1 polymer ?
#
loop_
_entity_poly.entity_id
_entity_poly.type
_entity_poly.pdbx_seq_one_letter_code
_entity_poly.pdbx_strand_id
1 'polypeptide(L)'
;MSTNSVDWYEYNPDEKDLLIRSWALIQPNKQSLGCDIYEMIFNQCPETRYLFPKIDTFGHKKELRKNNEFVFQALRFMQVVESAMRNLDSLNNMNTILDNLGRRHGKLELVGKFRPYYWSVFLESMIFHVRKFLEANHRKFPEKEIDGAVIVWRTLLKDVVHRIKVGYFTDIEHRLNQLAESCQNQASLHDRKRSTGSGNGHFIRESTIEDDASDDFRSSRCLPQRHTSTKSGSSNRKLFLKDHSLPEDF
;
A
#
# COMPACT_ATOMS: atom_id res chain seq x y z
N MET A 1 -0.99 -25.28 -3.77
CA MET A 1 -2.32 -24.62 -3.84
C MET A 1 -2.47 -24.10 -5.26
N SER A 2 -3.56 -24.44 -5.94
CA SER A 2 -3.76 -24.06 -7.35
C SER A 2 -3.75 -22.54 -7.50
N THR A 3 -2.89 -22.04 -8.38
CA THR A 3 -2.95 -20.66 -8.88
C THR A 3 -4.24 -20.54 -9.68
N ASN A 4 -5.34 -20.21 -9.01
CA ASN A 4 -6.56 -19.83 -9.72
C ASN A 4 -6.17 -18.66 -10.63
N SER A 5 -6.25 -18.87 -11.93
CA SER A 5 -6.21 -17.78 -12.91
C SER A 5 -7.26 -16.78 -12.47
N VAL A 6 -6.82 -15.61 -12.00
CA VAL A 6 -7.74 -14.54 -11.66
C VAL A 6 -8.08 -13.89 -12.98
N ASP A 7 -9.16 -14.35 -13.57
CA ASP A 7 -9.70 -13.77 -14.79
C ASP A 7 -10.45 -12.49 -14.42
N TRP A 8 -10.29 -11.47 -15.27
CA TRP A 8 -10.97 -10.19 -15.13
C TRP A 8 -12.47 -10.36 -15.39
N TYR A 9 -13.31 -9.56 -14.74
CA TYR A 9 -14.72 -9.47 -15.10
C TYR A 9 -14.88 -9.02 -16.56
N GLU A 10 -15.73 -9.72 -17.30
CA GLU A 10 -16.05 -9.40 -18.69
C GLU A 10 -17.18 -8.37 -18.75
N TYR A 11 -16.83 -7.11 -18.99
CA TYR A 11 -17.80 -6.02 -19.11
C TYR A 11 -18.58 -6.10 -20.42
N ASN A 12 -19.90 -6.06 -20.33
CA ASN A 12 -20.75 -5.88 -21.49
C ASN A 12 -20.69 -4.43 -22.02
N PRO A 13 -21.21 -4.16 -23.23
CA PRO A 13 -21.14 -2.82 -23.84
C PRO A 13 -21.75 -1.70 -22.99
N ASP A 14 -22.87 -1.95 -22.31
CA ASP A 14 -23.56 -0.95 -21.49
C ASP A 14 -22.77 -0.63 -20.22
N GLU A 15 -22.15 -1.64 -19.59
CA GLU A 15 -21.27 -1.45 -18.44
C GLU A 15 -20.01 -0.67 -18.82
N LYS A 16 -19.42 -0.96 -19.98
CA LYS A 16 -18.29 -0.19 -20.52
C LYS A 16 -18.69 1.25 -20.78
N ASP A 17 -19.85 1.49 -21.38
CA ASP A 17 -20.36 2.84 -21.64
C ASP A 17 -20.55 3.64 -20.33
N LEU A 18 -21.11 3.03 -19.29
CA LEU A 18 -21.22 3.64 -17.96
C LEU A 18 -19.85 4.04 -17.39
N LEU A 19 -18.86 3.14 -17.46
CA LEU A 19 -17.49 3.43 -17.02
C LEU A 19 -16.87 4.56 -17.83
N ILE A 20 -16.98 4.54 -19.16
CA ILE A 20 -16.39 5.53 -20.06
C ILE A 20 -17.00 6.91 -19.83
N ARG A 21 -18.34 7.03 -19.82
CA ARG A 21 -19.02 8.32 -19.63
C ARG A 21 -18.77 8.91 -18.25
N SER A 22 -18.84 8.08 -17.20
CA SER A 22 -18.56 8.54 -15.84
C SER A 22 -17.09 8.94 -15.67
N TRP A 23 -16.15 8.18 -16.25
CA TRP A 23 -14.74 8.54 -16.25
C TRP A 23 -14.47 9.85 -16.99
N ALA A 24 -15.13 10.11 -18.13
CA ALA A 24 -14.96 11.36 -18.87
C ALA A 24 -15.30 12.61 -18.03
N LEU A 25 -16.22 12.49 -17.05
CA LEU A 25 -16.52 13.55 -16.09
C LEU A 25 -15.49 13.64 -14.97
N ILE A 26 -14.99 12.49 -14.50
CA ILE A 26 -14.01 12.39 -13.40
C ILE A 26 -12.61 12.82 -13.84
N GLN A 27 -12.17 12.43 -15.05
CA GLN A 27 -10.79 12.57 -15.52
C GLN A 27 -10.21 13.99 -15.45
N PRO A 28 -10.95 15.07 -15.78
CA PRO A 28 -10.45 16.44 -15.62
C PRO A 28 -10.22 16.82 -14.15
N ASN A 29 -10.93 16.18 -13.23
CA ASN A 29 -10.92 16.45 -11.79
C ASN A 29 -10.14 15.39 -10.98
N LYS A 30 -9.48 14.44 -11.65
CA LYS A 30 -8.87 13.27 -11.01
C LYS A 30 -7.91 13.62 -9.87
N GLN A 31 -7.14 14.71 -10.00
CA GLN A 31 -6.25 15.15 -8.92
C GLN A 31 -7.04 15.51 -7.65
N SER A 32 -8.08 16.32 -7.78
CA SER A 32 -8.91 16.72 -6.64
C SER A 32 -9.59 15.50 -6.01
N LEU A 33 -10.14 14.61 -6.85
CA LEU A 33 -10.78 13.38 -6.41
C LEU A 33 -9.77 12.49 -5.66
N GLY A 34 -8.58 12.27 -6.22
CA GLY A 34 -7.52 11.49 -5.57
C GLY A 34 -7.14 12.06 -4.20
N CYS A 35 -7.03 13.39 -4.08
CA CYS A 35 -6.80 14.04 -2.79
C CYS A 35 -7.96 13.82 -1.80
N ASP A 36 -9.21 13.89 -2.27
CA ASP A 36 -10.39 13.61 -1.43
C ASP A 36 -10.37 12.16 -0.89
N ILE A 37 -10.02 11.21 -1.75
CA ILE A 37 -9.91 9.78 -1.41
C ILE A 37 -8.81 9.55 -0.36
N TYR A 38 -7.60 10.09 -0.57
CA TYR A 38 -6.51 9.93 0.39
C TYR A 38 -6.81 10.58 1.73
N GLU A 39 -7.48 11.74 1.75
CA GLU A 39 -7.95 12.36 2.99
C GLU A 39 -8.92 11.44 3.73
N MET A 40 -9.87 10.83 3.02
CA MET A 40 -10.81 9.87 3.63
C MET A 40 -10.08 8.65 4.20
N ILE A 41 -9.11 8.09 3.46
CA ILE A 41 -8.27 6.97 3.92
C ILE A 41 -7.51 7.36 5.19
N PHE A 42 -6.84 8.52 5.21
CA PHE A 42 -6.10 8.98 6.39
C PHE A 42 -6.99 9.30 7.60
N ASN A 43 -8.25 9.66 7.37
CA ASN A 43 -9.21 9.87 8.45
C ASN A 43 -9.76 8.56 9.00
N GLN A 44 -10.01 7.56 8.15
CA GLN A 44 -10.49 6.24 8.57
C GLN A 44 -9.38 5.36 9.16
N CYS A 45 -8.16 5.50 8.67
CA CYS A 45 -6.99 4.73 9.09
C CYS A 45 -5.80 5.67 9.34
N PRO A 46 -5.80 6.44 10.44
CA PRO A 46 -4.73 7.36 10.79
C PRO A 46 -3.31 6.78 10.71
N GLU A 47 -3.15 5.49 11.02
CA GLU A 47 -1.90 4.75 10.98
C GLU A 47 -1.31 4.63 9.57
N THR A 48 -2.12 4.72 8.50
CA THR A 48 -1.61 4.70 7.12
C THR A 48 -0.72 5.90 6.81
N ARG A 49 -0.80 6.97 7.61
CA ARG A 49 0.09 8.14 7.50
C ARG A 49 1.57 7.76 7.69
N TYR A 50 1.88 6.72 8.47
CA TYR A 50 3.25 6.26 8.66
C TYR A 50 3.90 5.68 7.39
N LEU A 51 3.09 5.33 6.38
CA LEU A 51 3.58 4.93 5.06
C LEU A 51 4.16 6.11 4.28
N PHE A 52 3.82 7.35 4.66
CA PHE A 52 4.17 8.56 3.93
C PHE A 52 4.95 9.56 4.80
N PRO A 53 6.18 9.23 5.22
CA PRO A 53 6.95 10.05 6.15
C PRO A 53 7.31 11.45 5.63
N LYS A 54 7.23 11.66 4.30
CA LYS A 54 7.47 12.95 3.64
C LYS A 54 6.21 13.83 3.58
N ILE A 55 5.04 13.28 3.91
CA ILE A 55 3.79 14.03 3.96
C ILE A 55 3.59 14.51 5.40
N ASP A 56 3.43 15.83 5.57
CA ASP A 56 2.97 16.36 6.85
C ASP A 56 1.46 16.08 6.99
N THR A 57 1.15 14.89 7.49
CA THR A 57 -0.21 14.39 7.64
C THR A 57 -0.94 14.92 8.88
N PHE A 58 -0.27 15.74 9.70
CA PHE A 58 -0.82 16.32 10.93
C PHE A 58 -1.26 17.77 10.75
N GLY A 59 -0.92 18.39 9.61
CA GLY A 59 -1.43 19.70 9.21
C GLY A 59 -2.93 19.68 8.89
N HIS A 60 -3.57 20.86 8.92
CA HIS A 60 -4.97 21.01 8.50
C HIS A 60 -5.18 20.61 7.03
N LYS A 61 -6.40 20.18 6.67
CA LYS A 61 -6.79 19.76 5.30
C LYS A 61 -6.30 20.68 4.18
N LYS A 62 -6.37 22.01 4.38
CA LYS A 62 -5.89 23.00 3.39
C LYS A 62 -4.38 22.96 3.19
N GLU A 63 -3.61 22.63 4.22
CA GLU A 63 -2.15 22.51 4.16
C GLU A 63 -1.73 21.18 3.54
N LEU A 64 -2.48 20.10 3.82
CA LEU A 64 -2.22 18.79 3.21
C LEU A 64 -2.31 18.84 1.67
N ARG A 65 -3.30 19.55 1.12
CA ARG A 65 -3.45 19.72 -0.35
C ARG A 65 -2.40 20.62 -1.01
N LYS A 66 -1.65 21.40 -0.22
CA LYS A 66 -0.50 22.17 -0.73
C LYS A 66 0.79 21.35 -0.69
N ASN A 67 0.80 20.22 0.01
CA ASN A 67 1.95 19.34 0.06
C ASN A 67 2.10 18.60 -1.28
N ASN A 68 3.18 18.91 -2.01
CA ASN A 68 3.44 18.31 -3.32
C ASN A 68 3.56 16.80 -3.28
N GLU A 69 4.11 16.22 -2.20
CA GLU A 69 4.20 14.77 -2.04
C GLU A 69 2.81 14.15 -1.88
N PHE A 70 1.92 14.78 -1.11
CA PHE A 70 0.54 14.32 -0.97
C PHE A 70 -0.20 14.31 -2.30
N VAL A 71 -0.14 15.41 -3.04
CA VAL A 71 -0.76 15.53 -4.36
C VAL A 71 -0.15 14.51 -5.33
N PHE A 72 1.16 14.32 -5.28
CA PHE A 72 1.86 13.35 -6.11
C PHE A 72 1.38 11.92 -5.85
N GLN A 73 1.26 11.51 -4.58
CA GLN A 73 0.76 10.17 -4.24
C GLN A 73 -0.69 9.98 -4.68
N ALA A 74 -1.55 10.97 -4.45
CA ALA A 74 -2.92 10.97 -4.95
C ALA A 74 -2.99 10.81 -6.48
N LEU A 75 -2.08 11.45 -7.23
CA LEU A 75 -2.01 11.32 -8.68
C LEU A 75 -1.48 9.95 -9.13
N ARG A 76 -0.42 9.43 -8.51
CA ARG A 76 0.10 8.09 -8.80
C ARG A 76 -0.98 7.04 -8.65
N PHE A 77 -1.81 7.18 -7.63
CA PHE A 77 -2.98 6.36 -7.44
C PHE A 77 -3.99 6.49 -8.60
N MET A 78 -4.41 7.70 -8.94
CA MET A 78 -5.38 7.91 -10.03
C MET A 78 -4.85 7.48 -11.41
N GLN A 79 -3.54 7.44 -11.60
CA GLN A 79 -2.92 6.89 -12.82
C GLN A 79 -3.16 5.38 -12.98
N VAL A 80 -3.24 4.61 -11.89
CA VAL A 80 -3.59 3.18 -11.95
C VAL A 80 -5.02 3.02 -12.45
N VAL A 81 -5.95 3.82 -11.90
CA VAL A 81 -7.36 3.83 -12.33
C VAL A 81 -7.49 4.24 -13.80
N GLU A 82 -6.80 5.32 -14.20
CA GLU A 82 -6.80 5.77 -15.59
C GLU A 82 -6.20 4.71 -16.54
N SER A 83 -5.19 3.96 -16.09
CA SER A 83 -4.62 2.86 -16.88
C SER A 83 -5.60 1.71 -17.06
N ALA A 84 -6.37 1.36 -16.02
CA ALA A 84 -7.44 0.37 -16.14
C ALA A 84 -8.52 0.84 -17.13
N MET A 85 -8.93 2.11 -17.04
CA MET A 85 -9.89 2.71 -17.98
C MET A 85 -9.40 2.69 -19.44
N ARG A 86 -8.11 2.90 -19.69
CA ARG A 86 -7.52 2.79 -21.03
C ARG A 86 -7.43 1.37 -21.57
N ASN A 87 -7.49 0.37 -20.69
CA ASN A 87 -7.34 -1.04 -21.03
C ASN A 87 -8.64 -1.84 -20.80
N LEU A 88 -9.81 -1.20 -20.82
CA LEU A 88 -11.09 -1.91 -20.56
C LEU A 88 -11.35 -3.08 -21.51
N ASP A 89 -10.85 -3.03 -22.74
CA ASP A 89 -10.97 -4.13 -23.71
C ASP A 89 -9.89 -5.21 -23.54
N SER A 90 -8.87 -4.95 -22.71
CA SER A 90 -7.71 -5.82 -22.56
C SER A 90 -7.07 -5.64 -21.18
N LEU A 91 -7.84 -5.86 -20.12
CA LEU A 91 -7.40 -5.64 -18.74
C LEU A 91 -6.21 -6.52 -18.35
N ASN A 92 -6.01 -7.66 -19.03
CA ASN A 92 -4.82 -8.50 -18.88
C ASN A 92 -3.50 -7.75 -19.10
N ASN A 93 -3.50 -6.66 -19.88
CA ASN A 93 -2.32 -5.81 -20.07
C ASN A 93 -1.84 -5.15 -18.76
N MET A 94 -2.73 -5.04 -17.76
CA MET A 94 -2.42 -4.51 -16.44
C MET A 94 -1.73 -5.54 -15.52
N ASN A 95 -1.73 -6.83 -15.87
CA ASN A 95 -1.34 -7.90 -14.95
C ASN A 95 0.07 -7.70 -14.39
N THR A 96 1.05 -7.36 -15.23
CA THR A 96 2.44 -7.15 -14.83
C THR A 96 2.61 -5.94 -13.91
N ILE A 97 2.02 -4.79 -14.26
CA ILE A 97 2.18 -3.57 -13.46
C ILE A 97 1.49 -3.70 -12.09
N LEU A 98 0.33 -4.35 -12.04
CA LEU A 98 -0.38 -4.61 -10.80
C LEU A 98 0.29 -5.68 -9.94
N ASP A 99 0.91 -6.70 -10.56
CA ASP A 99 1.72 -7.69 -9.84
C ASP A 99 2.89 -7.00 -9.13
N ASN A 100 3.66 -6.19 -9.86
CA ASN A 100 4.78 -5.43 -9.31
C ASN A 100 4.34 -4.48 -8.19
N LEU A 101 3.20 -3.79 -8.35
CA LEU A 101 2.63 -2.96 -7.31
C LEU A 101 2.26 -3.79 -6.07
N GLY A 102 1.68 -4.97 -6.27
CA GLY A 102 1.39 -5.94 -5.21
C GLY A 102 2.63 -6.32 -4.42
N ARG A 103 3.72 -6.69 -5.10
CA ARG A 103 4.98 -7.08 -4.45
C ARG A 103 5.54 -5.97 -3.56
N ARG A 104 5.43 -4.70 -3.99
CA ARG A 104 5.84 -3.55 -3.15
C ARG A 104 5.03 -3.48 -1.85
N HIS A 105 3.72 -3.75 -1.90
CA HIS A 105 2.88 -3.79 -0.72
C HIS A 105 3.16 -5.02 0.17
N GLY A 106 3.51 -6.17 -0.42
CA GLY A 106 3.91 -7.38 0.32
C GLY A 106 5.14 -7.11 1.20
N LYS A 107 6.15 -6.45 0.62
CA LYS A 107 7.33 -6.00 1.37
C LYS A 107 6.99 -5.08 2.53
N LEU A 108 6.03 -4.16 2.35
CA LEU A 108 5.60 -3.23 3.40
C LEU A 108 4.85 -3.93 4.54
N GLU A 109 4.13 -5.01 4.24
CA GLU A 109 3.44 -5.80 5.26
C GLU A 109 4.43 -6.50 6.20
N LEU A 110 5.46 -7.13 5.65
CA LEU A 110 6.45 -7.86 6.44
C LEU A 110 7.22 -6.96 7.40
N VAL A 111 7.39 -5.67 7.08
CA VAL A 111 7.97 -4.67 7.97
C VAL A 111 6.92 -3.98 8.87
N GLY A 112 5.69 -4.50 8.90
CA GLY A 112 4.61 -4.03 9.77
C GLY A 112 3.99 -2.69 9.38
N LYS A 113 4.28 -2.17 8.18
CA LYS A 113 3.81 -0.85 7.71
C LYS A 113 2.52 -0.92 6.91
N PHE A 114 2.23 -2.07 6.29
CA PHE A 114 1.00 -2.29 5.53
C PHE A 114 0.10 -3.33 6.21
N ARG A 115 -1.22 -3.16 6.09
CA ARG A 115 -2.23 -4.07 6.62
C ARG A 115 -3.23 -4.43 5.52
N PRO A 116 -3.67 -5.70 5.42
CA PRO A 116 -4.57 -6.13 4.35
C PRO A 116 -5.92 -5.40 4.31
N TYR A 117 -6.43 -4.92 5.45
CA TYR A 117 -7.71 -4.21 5.48
C TYR A 117 -7.68 -2.83 4.82
N TYR A 118 -6.49 -2.25 4.59
CA TYR A 118 -6.35 -0.99 3.85
C TYR A 118 -6.92 -1.09 2.43
N TRP A 119 -6.90 -2.28 1.81
CA TRP A 119 -7.52 -2.51 0.52
C TRP A 119 -9.03 -2.26 0.52
N SER A 120 -9.71 -2.63 1.60
CA SER A 120 -11.16 -2.41 1.74
C SER A 120 -11.47 -0.93 1.99
N VAL A 121 -10.70 -0.28 2.86
CA VAL A 121 -10.82 1.16 3.14
C VAL A 121 -10.61 1.98 1.88
N PHE A 122 -9.60 1.59 1.09
CA PHE A 122 -9.34 2.15 -0.23
C PHE A 122 -10.56 2.02 -1.16
N LEU A 123 -11.09 0.81 -1.32
CA LEU A 123 -12.24 0.55 -2.19
C LEU A 123 -13.46 1.36 -1.77
N GLU A 124 -13.80 1.39 -0.48
CA GLU A 124 -14.96 2.15 0.00
C GLU A 124 -14.77 3.66 -0.15
N SER A 125 -13.56 4.18 0.09
CA SER A 125 -13.25 5.60 -0.12
C SER A 125 -13.40 5.99 -1.60
N MET A 126 -12.92 5.14 -2.51
CA MET A 126 -13.11 5.33 -3.95
C MET A 126 -14.58 5.37 -4.34
N ILE A 127 -15.35 4.37 -3.93
CA ILE A 127 -16.76 4.25 -4.32
C ILE A 127 -17.59 5.38 -3.76
N PHE A 128 -17.34 5.78 -2.53
CA PHE A 128 -17.97 6.97 -1.94
C PHE A 128 -17.72 8.21 -2.79
N HIS A 129 -16.45 8.47 -3.15
CA HIS A 129 -16.09 9.68 -3.89
C HIS A 129 -16.55 9.67 -5.34
N VAL A 130 -16.55 8.52 -6.02
CA VAL A 130 -17.14 8.37 -7.35
C VAL A 130 -18.64 8.68 -7.32
N ARG A 131 -19.40 8.05 -6.41
CA ARG A 131 -20.84 8.31 -6.26
C ARG A 131 -21.11 9.79 -6.02
N LYS A 132 -20.46 10.35 -5.00
CA LYS A 132 -20.61 11.76 -4.62
C LYS A 132 -20.30 12.70 -5.80
N PHE A 133 -19.28 12.38 -6.59
CA PHE A 133 -18.91 13.18 -7.75
C PHE A 133 -20.00 13.13 -8.84
N LEU A 134 -20.56 11.95 -9.12
CA LEU A 134 -21.63 11.79 -10.13
C LEU A 134 -22.93 12.48 -9.69
N GLU A 135 -23.33 12.35 -8.42
CA GLU A 135 -24.50 13.03 -7.85
C GLU A 135 -24.37 14.56 -7.94
N ALA A 136 -23.19 15.10 -7.64
CA ALA A 136 -22.90 16.52 -7.79
C ALA A 136 -22.92 17.00 -9.26
N ASN A 137 -22.82 16.07 -10.22
CA ASN A 137 -22.83 16.34 -11.66
C ASN A 137 -24.08 15.77 -12.35
N HIS A 138 -25.22 15.64 -11.65
CA HIS A 138 -26.47 15.06 -12.17
C HIS A 138 -26.99 15.70 -13.48
N ARG A 139 -26.60 16.96 -13.77
CA ARG A 139 -26.92 17.63 -15.04
C ARG A 139 -26.19 17.03 -16.24
N LYS A 140 -25.03 16.40 -16.02
CA LYS A 140 -24.17 15.78 -17.03
C LYS A 140 -24.20 14.25 -16.97
N PHE A 141 -24.67 13.69 -15.86
CA PHE A 141 -24.79 12.25 -15.66
C PHE A 141 -26.18 11.93 -15.09
N PRO A 142 -27.04 11.17 -15.80
CA PRO A 142 -28.41 10.92 -15.35
C PRO A 142 -28.46 10.23 -13.97
N GLU A 143 -29.29 10.75 -13.06
CA GLU A 143 -29.41 10.22 -11.68
C GLU A 143 -29.77 8.73 -11.65
N LYS A 144 -30.69 8.31 -12.53
CA LYS A 144 -31.10 6.91 -12.69
C LYS A 144 -29.97 5.95 -13.09
N GLU A 145 -28.86 6.46 -13.62
CA GLU A 145 -27.70 5.67 -14.04
C GLU A 145 -26.58 5.63 -12.99
N ILE A 146 -26.67 6.45 -11.93
CA ILE A 146 -25.62 6.56 -10.91
C ILE A 146 -25.39 5.23 -10.20
N ASP A 147 -26.45 4.52 -9.83
CA ASP A 147 -26.31 3.22 -9.15
C ASP A 147 -25.64 2.18 -10.05
N GLY A 148 -26.03 2.12 -11.33
CA GLY A 148 -25.40 1.27 -12.33
C GLY A 148 -23.91 1.60 -12.48
N ALA A 149 -23.57 2.88 -12.64
CA ALA A 149 -22.18 3.35 -12.72
C ALA A 149 -21.38 2.96 -11.47
N VAL A 150 -21.93 3.17 -10.28
CA VAL A 150 -21.28 2.84 -9.01
C VAL A 150 -21.03 1.33 -8.86
N ILE A 151 -21.96 0.49 -9.32
CA ILE A 151 -21.79 -0.97 -9.33
C ILE A 151 -20.62 -1.37 -10.23
N VAL A 152 -20.56 -0.87 -11.48
CA VAL A 152 -19.49 -1.23 -12.41
C VAL A 152 -18.12 -0.69 -11.97
N TRP A 153 -18.07 0.50 -11.36
CA TRP A 153 -16.86 1.03 -10.71
C TRP A 153 -16.39 0.14 -9.57
N ARG A 154 -17.33 -0.36 -8.75
CA ARG A 154 -17.02 -1.29 -7.65
C ARG A 154 -16.46 -2.59 -8.18
N THR A 155 -17.00 -3.13 -9.26
CA THR A 155 -16.47 -4.33 -9.92
C THR A 155 -15.05 -4.09 -10.43
N LEU A 156 -14.82 -3.02 -11.20
CA LEU A 156 -13.49 -2.68 -11.74
C LEU A 156 -12.43 -2.52 -10.66
N LEU A 157 -12.73 -1.75 -9.62
CA LEU A 157 -11.78 -1.51 -8.54
C LEU A 157 -11.53 -2.76 -7.70
N LYS A 158 -12.54 -3.63 -7.52
CA LYS A 158 -12.35 -4.94 -6.87
C LYS A 158 -11.38 -5.82 -7.66
N ASP A 159 -11.54 -5.90 -8.97
CA ASP A 159 -10.66 -6.71 -9.81
C ASP A 159 -9.24 -6.16 -9.84
N VAL A 160 -9.08 -4.83 -9.92
CA VAL A 160 -7.76 -4.18 -9.80
C VAL A 160 -7.10 -4.55 -8.47
N VAL A 161 -7.83 -4.43 -7.35
CA VAL A 161 -7.32 -4.81 -6.02
C VAL A 161 -7.01 -6.31 -5.95
N HIS A 162 -7.86 -7.17 -6.52
CA HIS A 162 -7.65 -8.61 -6.55
C HIS A 162 -6.35 -8.94 -7.30
N ARG A 163 -6.12 -8.30 -8.45
CA ARG A 163 -4.90 -8.50 -9.23
C ARG A 163 -3.66 -8.00 -8.49
N ILE A 164 -3.74 -6.87 -7.78
CA ILE A 164 -2.65 -6.39 -6.90
C ILE A 164 -2.37 -7.42 -5.79
N LYS A 165 -3.42 -8.03 -5.22
CA LYS A 165 -3.29 -9.04 -4.17
C LYS A 165 -2.51 -10.28 -4.63
N VAL A 166 -2.60 -10.66 -5.91
CA VAL A 166 -1.80 -11.78 -6.47
C VAL A 166 -0.29 -11.55 -6.24
N GLY A 167 0.24 -10.40 -6.68
CA GLY A 167 1.65 -10.07 -6.50
C GLY A 167 2.04 -9.85 -5.05
N TYR A 168 1.11 -9.30 -4.25
CA TYR A 168 1.29 -9.10 -2.82
C TYR A 168 1.46 -10.43 -2.05
N PHE A 169 0.60 -11.42 -2.29
CA PHE A 169 0.72 -12.73 -1.64
C PHE A 169 1.94 -13.50 -2.14
N THR A 170 2.24 -13.40 -3.44
CA THR A 170 3.44 -13.99 -4.05
C THR A 170 4.73 -13.47 -3.39
N ASP A 171 4.84 -12.16 -3.15
CA ASP A 171 6.01 -11.56 -2.49
C ASP A 171 6.14 -11.98 -1.02
N ILE A 172 5.02 -12.03 -0.29
CA ILE A 172 5.01 -12.50 1.10
C ILE A 172 5.47 -13.95 1.19
N GLU A 173 4.87 -14.84 0.40
CA GLU A 173 5.22 -16.27 0.37
C GLU A 173 6.71 -16.46 0.03
N HIS A 174 7.18 -15.78 -1.02
CA HIS A 174 8.57 -15.86 -1.46
C HIS A 174 9.56 -15.46 -0.35
N ARG A 175 9.29 -14.35 0.36
CA ARG A 175 10.17 -13.87 1.43
C ARG A 175 10.12 -14.74 2.67
N LEU A 176 8.95 -15.26 3.05
CA LEU A 176 8.83 -16.18 4.17
C LEU A 176 9.61 -17.47 3.90
N ASN A 177 9.55 -17.99 2.68
CA ASN A 177 10.33 -19.17 2.28
C ASN A 177 11.84 -18.91 2.36
N GLN A 178 12.32 -17.75 1.87
CA GLN A 178 13.73 -17.36 2.00
C GLN A 178 14.21 -17.28 3.46
N LEU A 179 13.37 -16.72 4.35
CA LEU A 179 13.69 -16.65 5.77
C LEU A 179 13.78 -18.06 6.40
N ALA A 180 12.86 -18.96 6.05
CA ALA A 180 12.86 -20.34 6.52
C ALA A 180 14.13 -21.09 6.07
N GLU A 181 14.49 -20.99 4.80
CA GLU A 181 15.71 -21.59 4.24
C GLU A 181 16.98 -21.04 4.93
N SER A 182 17.03 -19.73 5.19
CA SER A 182 18.17 -19.11 5.88
C SER A 182 18.35 -19.63 7.31
N CYS A 183 17.24 -19.86 8.03
CA CYS A 183 17.25 -20.39 9.39
C CYS A 183 17.69 -21.85 9.44
N GLN A 184 17.20 -22.67 8.51
CA GLN A 184 17.62 -24.08 8.37
C GLN A 184 19.11 -24.21 8.06
N ASN A 185 19.62 -23.37 7.16
CA ASN A 185 21.04 -23.34 6.83
C ASN A 185 21.90 -22.95 8.04
N GLN A 186 21.49 -21.96 8.84
CA GLN A 186 22.19 -21.59 10.07
C GLN A 186 22.16 -22.68 11.14
N ALA A 187 21.02 -23.35 11.34
CA ALA A 187 20.89 -24.47 12.28
C ALA A 187 21.81 -25.64 11.89
N SER A 188 21.85 -26.01 10.60
CA SER A 188 22.71 -27.09 10.12
C SER A 188 24.21 -26.79 10.28
N LEU A 189 24.62 -25.53 10.10
CA LEU A 189 26.00 -25.08 10.33
C LEU A 189 26.38 -25.14 11.82
N HIS A 190 25.44 -24.80 12.70
CA HIS A 190 25.65 -24.87 14.14
C HIS A 190 25.76 -26.31 14.65
N ASP A 191 24.94 -27.23 14.15
CA ASP A 191 25.05 -28.67 14.47
C ASP A 191 26.34 -29.29 13.93
N ARG A 192 26.77 -28.88 12.72
CA ARG A 192 28.05 -29.36 12.17
C ARG A 192 29.24 -28.93 13.03
N LYS A 193 29.25 -27.67 13.53
CA LYS A 193 30.26 -27.18 14.48
C LYS A 193 30.25 -27.91 15.83
N ARG A 194 29.08 -28.32 16.34
CA ARG A 194 28.97 -29.16 17.55
C ARG A 194 29.49 -30.58 17.32
N SER A 195 29.22 -31.17 16.16
CA SER A 195 29.69 -32.52 15.82
C SER A 195 31.21 -32.61 15.62
N THR A 196 31.85 -31.54 15.15
CA THR A 196 33.32 -31.49 14.96
C THR A 196 34.08 -31.05 16.22
N GLY A 197 33.38 -30.70 17.30
CA GLY A 197 33.98 -30.28 18.57
C GLY A 197 34.15 -31.40 19.61
N SER A 198 33.70 -32.63 19.32
CA SER A 198 33.89 -33.77 20.22
C SER A 198 35.18 -34.52 19.87
N GLY A 199 36.29 -34.00 20.40
CA GLY A 199 37.62 -34.56 20.14
C GLY A 199 38.70 -33.91 20.99
N ASN A 200 38.48 -33.82 22.31
CA ASN A 200 39.52 -33.99 23.33
C ASN A 200 38.88 -33.93 24.72
N GLY A 201 38.81 -35.09 25.36
CA GLY A 201 38.43 -35.18 26.77
C GLY A 201 39.56 -34.68 27.67
N HIS A 202 39.20 -33.86 28.65
CA HIS A 202 39.86 -33.92 29.95
C HIS A 202 38.79 -33.83 31.04
N PHE A 203 38.68 -34.93 31.77
CA PHE A 203 37.83 -35.14 32.93
C PHE A 203 38.51 -34.51 34.14
N ILE A 204 37.88 -33.51 34.77
CA ILE A 204 38.12 -33.15 36.17
C ILE A 204 36.76 -33.05 36.85
N ARG A 205 36.66 -33.69 38.00
CA ARG A 205 35.48 -33.85 38.88
C ARG A 205 35.59 -32.85 40.05
N GLU A 206 34.46 -32.67 40.75
CA GLU A 206 34.19 -31.91 41.99
C GLU A 206 33.88 -30.41 41.83
N SER A 207 32.96 -29.78 42.57
CA SER A 207 31.91 -30.21 43.53
C SER A 207 31.11 -28.95 43.92
N THR A 208 29.77 -29.07 44.00
CA THR A 208 28.80 -28.40 44.90
C THR A 208 28.85 -26.89 45.15
N ILE A 209 27.70 -26.21 44.97
CA ILE A 209 26.87 -25.59 46.04
C ILE A 209 25.54 -25.12 45.44
N GLU A 210 24.48 -25.29 46.22
CA GLU A 210 23.06 -25.12 45.94
C GLU A 210 22.55 -23.66 46.06
N ASP A 211 21.31 -23.51 45.58
CA ASP A 211 20.22 -22.63 46.02
C ASP A 211 20.09 -21.15 45.59
N ASP A 212 18.92 -20.94 44.96
CA ASP A 212 17.85 -20.01 45.37
C ASP A 212 17.44 -18.83 44.46
N ALA A 213 16.10 -18.73 44.34
CA ALA A 213 15.25 -17.54 44.17
C ALA A 213 15.30 -16.83 42.79
N SER A 214 14.28 -16.99 41.94
CA SER A 214 12.96 -16.29 41.92
C SER A 214 13.00 -14.87 41.34
N ASP A 215 12.07 -14.61 40.41
CA ASP A 215 11.47 -13.32 40.02
C ASP A 215 12.41 -12.13 39.69
N ASP A 216 12.33 -11.61 38.46
CA ASP A 216 11.45 -10.47 38.24
C ASP A 216 11.39 -10.00 36.79
N PHE A 217 10.15 -9.75 36.37
CA PHE A 217 9.75 -9.18 35.10
C PHE A 217 9.56 -7.67 35.31
N ARG A 218 10.48 -6.80 34.86
CA ARG A 218 10.12 -5.41 34.53
C ARG A 218 11.20 -4.61 33.79
N SER A 219 10.76 -4.05 32.67
CA SER A 219 10.87 -2.63 32.29
C SER A 219 12.26 -1.99 32.22
N SER A 220 12.60 -1.47 31.04
CA SER A 220 12.84 -0.02 30.90
C SER A 220 12.72 0.48 29.47
N ARG A 221 11.85 1.48 29.33
CA ARG A 221 11.74 2.42 28.21
C ARG A 221 12.93 3.36 28.23
N CYS A 222 13.44 3.73 27.06
CA CYS A 222 14.15 5.00 26.88
C CYS A 222 13.69 5.67 25.56
N LEU A 223 12.89 6.72 25.70
CA LEU A 223 12.71 7.79 24.70
C LEU A 223 13.76 8.88 24.96
N PRO A 224 14.22 9.61 23.93
CA PRO A 224 14.67 10.98 24.12
C PRO A 224 13.73 12.01 23.47
N GLN A 225 13.56 13.12 24.18
CA GLN A 225 12.73 14.28 23.88
C GLN A 225 13.32 15.20 22.79
N ARG A 226 12.41 15.99 22.19
CA ARG A 226 12.64 17.10 21.26
C ARG A 226 13.39 18.27 21.92
N HIS A 227 14.20 18.95 21.11
CA HIS A 227 14.50 20.38 21.26
C HIS A 227 14.08 21.16 20.01
N THR A 228 13.54 22.34 20.25
CA THR A 228 13.03 23.33 19.29
C THR A 228 14.14 24.27 18.83
N SER A 229 14.06 24.76 17.58
CA SER A 229 14.45 26.13 17.22
C SER A 229 14.04 26.46 15.78
N THR A 230 13.60 27.71 15.60
CA THR A 230 13.04 28.35 14.42
C THR A 230 14.12 29.02 13.55
N LYS A 231 13.88 29.18 12.24
CA LYS A 231 14.16 30.42 11.49
C LYS A 231 13.62 30.41 10.05
N SER A 232 13.21 31.61 9.65
CA SER A 232 12.59 32.06 8.39
C SER A 232 13.55 32.23 7.22
N GLY A 233 13.03 32.18 5.98
CA GLY A 233 13.72 32.71 4.79
C GLY A 233 12.94 32.52 3.48
N SER A 234 12.51 33.62 2.88
CA SER A 234 11.81 33.74 1.58
C SER A 234 12.76 33.54 0.39
N SER A 235 12.28 32.97 -0.74
CA SER A 235 12.40 33.59 -2.08
C SER A 235 11.76 32.77 -3.21
N ASN A 236 11.22 33.52 -4.19
CA ASN A 236 10.59 33.11 -5.44
C ASN A 236 11.43 32.21 -6.35
N ARG A 237 10.77 31.31 -7.11
CA ARG A 237 11.10 31.09 -8.54
C ARG A 237 9.96 30.47 -9.35
N LYS A 238 9.84 31.00 -10.57
CA LYS A 238 8.90 30.68 -11.67
C LYS A 238 9.35 29.45 -12.49
N LEU A 239 8.36 28.76 -13.06
CA LEU A 239 8.30 28.07 -14.38
C LEU A 239 9.26 26.90 -14.68
N PHE A 240 8.72 25.71 -14.99
CA PHE A 240 8.52 25.17 -16.36
C PHE A 240 7.93 23.75 -16.32
N LEU A 241 6.91 23.49 -17.15
CA LEU A 241 6.46 22.14 -17.52
C LEU A 241 7.52 21.47 -18.41
N LYS A 242 7.81 20.18 -18.18
CA LYS A 242 8.26 19.24 -19.23
C LYS A 242 8.01 17.78 -18.84
N ASP A 243 7.96 16.97 -19.91
CA ASP A 243 7.30 15.69 -20.13
C ASP A 243 7.58 14.47 -19.25
N HIS A 244 6.61 13.56 -19.38
CA HIS A 244 6.44 12.20 -18.91
C HIS A 244 7.64 11.25 -19.08
N SER A 245 8.10 10.71 -17.95
CA SER A 245 8.44 9.29 -17.74
C SER A 245 8.51 9.04 -16.23
N LEU A 246 7.90 7.95 -15.75
CA LEU A 246 7.88 7.66 -14.31
C LEU A 246 9.27 7.16 -13.88
N PRO A 247 9.92 7.76 -12.87
CA PRO A 247 11.16 7.22 -12.33
C PRO A 247 10.90 5.91 -11.57
N GLU A 248 11.87 5.00 -11.64
CA GLU A 248 11.89 3.64 -11.08
C GLU A 248 11.96 3.56 -9.54
N ASP A 249 12.09 4.67 -8.83
CA ASP A 249 12.27 4.65 -7.37
C ASP A 249 10.96 4.91 -6.60
N PHE A 250 10.75 4.07 -5.57
CA PHE A 250 9.69 4.00 -4.55
C PHE A 250 8.50 3.06 -4.83
#